data_AF-A0A2V5ZGM2-F1
#
_entry.id   AF-A0A2V5ZGM2-F1
#
_cell.length_a   1.000
_cell.length_b   1.000
_cell.length_c   1.000
_cell.angle_alpha   90.00
_cell.angle_beta   90.00
_cell.angle_gamma   90.00
#
_symmetry.space_group_name_H-M   'P 1'
#
loop_
_entity.id
_entity.type
_entity.pdbx_description
1 polymer ?
#
loop_
_entity_poly.entity_id
_entity_poly.type
_entity_poly.pdbx_seq_one_letter_code
_entity_poly.pdbx_strand_id
1 'polypeptide(L)'
;WEKTLQIQPNDADAHTCLGNALLRQGSLKEAIAHYEKALALAPKDPHSRINIAWVLATSSDASIRDGARAVEFARKAIELSNSGDPKFLRTLAAAYAETGQFSQAIVVARQGLVIATSQGNFGLANLLQGDIALYREHVPIRKMYPVN
;
A
#
# COMPACT_ATOMS: atom_id res chain seq x y z
N TRP A 1 7.20 -29.07 -9.87
CA TRP A 1 7.37 -28.53 -8.51
C TRP A 1 6.04 -27.98 -7.95
N GLU A 2 4.93 -28.61 -8.33
CA GLU A 2 3.61 -28.49 -7.67
C GLU A 2 3.63 -29.34 -6.39
N LYS A 3 4.31 -28.85 -5.36
CA LYS A 3 4.19 -29.40 -4.00
C LYS A 3 3.47 -28.37 -3.15
N THR A 4 2.15 -28.36 -3.31
CA THR A 4 1.18 -28.41 -2.22
C THR A 4 1.68 -27.79 -0.90
N LEU A 5 1.83 -26.47 -0.85
CA LEU A 5 1.70 -25.77 0.43
C LEU A 5 0.22 -25.93 0.82
N GLN A 6 -0.05 -26.79 1.80
CA GLN A 6 -1.28 -26.70 2.57
C GLN A 6 -1.36 -25.27 3.09
N ILE A 7 -2.20 -24.45 2.46
CA ILE A 7 -2.62 -23.16 3.02
C ILE A 7 -3.31 -23.52 4.32
N GLN A 8 -2.65 -23.27 5.45
CA GLN A 8 -3.36 -23.27 6.71
C GLN A 8 -4.39 -22.15 6.62
N PRO A 9 -5.70 -22.43 6.73
CA PRO A 9 -6.74 -21.41 6.60
C PRO A 9 -6.66 -20.28 7.65
N ASN A 10 -5.80 -20.46 8.66
CA ASN A 10 -5.58 -19.55 9.77
C ASN A 10 -4.22 -18.84 9.72
N ASP A 11 -3.50 -18.89 8.60
CA ASP A 11 -2.22 -18.21 8.45
C ASP A 11 -2.39 -16.85 7.75
N ALA A 12 -2.14 -15.77 8.50
CA ALA A 12 -2.21 -14.40 8.00
C ALA A 12 -1.19 -14.13 6.88
N ASP A 13 0.00 -14.75 6.94
CA ASP A 13 1.05 -14.58 5.93
C ASP A 13 0.66 -15.26 4.62
N ALA A 14 0.03 -16.44 4.71
CA ALA A 14 -0.49 -17.15 3.53
C ALA A 14 -1.56 -16.32 2.81
N HIS A 15 -2.50 -15.72 3.55
CA HIS A 15 -3.50 -14.82 2.98
C HIS A 15 -2.87 -13.55 2.37
N THR A 16 -1.84 -12.99 3.01
CA THR A 16 -1.09 -11.85 2.43
C THR A 16 -0.37 -12.23 1.14
N CYS A 17 0.26 -13.40 1.09
CA CYS A 17 0.95 -13.90 -0.10
C CYS A 17 -0.02 -14.13 -1.26
N LEU A 18 -1.19 -14.70 -0.97
CA LEU A 18 -2.25 -14.91 -1.96
C LEU A 18 -2.83 -13.58 -2.45
N GLY A 19 -3.08 -12.62 -1.56
CA GLY A 19 -3.49 -11.26 -1.93
C GLY A 19 -2.47 -10.60 -2.86
N ASN A 20 -1.17 -10.72 -2.57
CA ASN A 20 -0.10 -10.21 -3.44
C ASN A 20 -0.07 -10.89 -4.81
N ALA A 21 -0.35 -12.20 -4.88
CA ALA A 21 -0.42 -12.93 -6.13
C ALA A 21 -1.59 -12.46 -6.99
N LEU A 22 -2.77 -12.34 -6.39
CA LEU A 22 -3.99 -11.83 -7.05
C LEU A 22 -3.84 -10.38 -7.50
N LEU A 23 -3.19 -9.54 -6.69
CA LEU A 23 -2.89 -8.15 -7.03
C LEU A 23 -2.04 -8.06 -8.31
N ARG A 24 -1.05 -8.95 -8.46
CA ARG A 24 -0.22 -9.02 -9.67
C ARG A 24 -0.99 -9.52 -10.90
N GLN A 25 -2.08 -10.24 -10.72
CA GLN A 25 -2.97 -10.73 -11.79
C GLN A 25 -4.09 -9.73 -12.13
N GLY A 26 -4.14 -8.57 -11.46
CA GLY A 26 -5.20 -7.58 -11.65
C GLY A 26 -6.51 -7.89 -10.92
N SER A 27 -6.57 -9.00 -10.17
CA SER A 27 -7.71 -9.40 -9.33
C SER A 27 -7.82 -8.57 -8.05
N LEU A 28 -8.09 -7.26 -8.19
CA LEU A 28 -7.99 -6.29 -7.09
C LEU A 28 -8.98 -6.56 -5.94
N LYS A 29 -10.23 -6.90 -6.25
CA LYS A 29 -11.26 -7.19 -5.22
C LYS A 29 -10.92 -8.43 -4.42
N GLU A 30 -10.44 -9.48 -5.09
CA GLU A 30 -10.04 -10.73 -4.47
C GLU A 30 -8.77 -10.54 -3.62
N ALA A 31 -7.83 -9.73 -4.11
CA ALA A 31 -6.65 -9.35 -3.34
C ALA A 31 -7.02 -8.65 -2.02
N ILE A 32 -7.90 -7.64 -2.09
CA ILE A 32 -8.41 -6.94 -0.90
C ILE A 32 -9.09 -7.92 0.07
N ALA A 33 -9.96 -8.81 -0.42
CA ALA A 33 -10.63 -9.80 0.43
C ALA A 33 -9.65 -10.72 1.17
N HIS A 34 -8.54 -11.09 0.52
CA HIS A 34 -7.49 -11.87 1.16
C HIS A 34 -6.68 -11.07 2.18
N TYR A 35 -6.36 -9.80 1.90
CA TYR A 35 -5.75 -8.93 2.90
C TYR A 35 -6.67 -8.68 4.10
N GLU A 36 -7.98 -8.56 3.90
CA GLU A 36 -8.95 -8.42 4.99
C GLU A 36 -9.01 -9.67 5.87
N LYS A 37 -8.90 -10.88 5.29
CA LYS A 37 -8.75 -12.13 6.05
C LYS A 37 -7.44 -12.16 6.84
N ALA A 38 -6.32 -11.78 6.23
CA ALA A 38 -5.03 -11.68 6.93
C ALA A 38 -5.11 -10.71 8.11
N LEU A 39 -5.75 -9.56 7.89
CA LEU A 39 -5.98 -8.55 8.92
C LEU A 39 -6.88 -9.05 10.06
N ALA A 40 -7.91 -9.86 9.77
CA ALA A 40 -8.76 -10.46 10.79
C ALA A 40 -7.99 -11.47 11.68
N LEU A 41 -7.07 -12.24 11.08
CA LEU A 41 -6.24 -13.21 11.79
C LEU A 41 -5.11 -12.54 12.61
N ALA A 42 -4.51 -11.48 12.08
CA ALA A 42 -3.44 -10.74 12.71
C ALA A 42 -3.77 -9.23 12.79
N PRO A 43 -4.69 -8.82 13.68
CA PRO A 43 -5.19 -7.44 13.73
C PRO A 43 -4.15 -6.41 14.15
N LYS A 44 -3.00 -6.84 14.70
CA LYS A 44 -1.87 -5.96 15.05
C LYS A 44 -0.78 -5.93 13.98
N ASP A 45 -0.84 -6.80 12.97
CA ASP A 45 0.08 -6.72 11.83
C ASP A 45 -0.25 -5.48 11.00
N PRO A 46 0.72 -4.58 10.75
CA PRO A 46 0.50 -3.42 9.92
C PRO A 46 0.56 -3.72 8.42
N HIS A 47 1.19 -4.82 7.99
CA HIS A 47 1.45 -5.08 6.57
C HIS A 47 0.16 -5.29 5.76
N SER A 48 -0.79 -6.04 6.32
CA SER A 48 -2.10 -6.26 5.68
C SER A 48 -2.85 -4.94 5.44
N ARG A 49 -2.79 -4.00 6.40
CA ARG A 49 -3.40 -2.67 6.27
C ARG A 49 -2.73 -1.84 5.18
N ILE A 50 -1.41 -1.86 5.10
CA ILE A 50 -0.66 -1.13 4.07
C ILE A 50 -1.00 -1.64 2.67
N ASN A 51 -1.13 -2.95 2.50
CA ASN A 51 -1.50 -3.51 1.20
C ASN A 51 -2.91 -3.08 0.79
N ILE A 52 -3.89 -3.11 1.70
CA ILE A 52 -5.24 -2.62 1.43
C ILE A 52 -5.20 -1.12 1.09
N ALA A 53 -4.55 -0.30 1.92
CA ALA A 53 -4.45 1.13 1.72
C ALA A 53 -3.82 1.50 0.37
N TRP A 54 -2.77 0.78 -0.04
CA TRP A 54 -2.11 0.99 -1.32
C TRP A 54 -3.07 0.75 -2.50
N VAL A 55 -3.83 -0.35 -2.47
CA VAL A 55 -4.79 -0.66 -3.54
C VAL A 55 -5.93 0.36 -3.58
N LEU A 56 -6.51 0.69 -2.42
CA LEU A 56 -7.58 1.67 -2.30
C LEU A 56 -7.15 3.09 -2.70
N ALA A 57 -5.89 3.46 -2.50
CA ALA A 57 -5.40 4.77 -2.89
C ALA A 57 -5.03 4.86 -4.38
N THR A 58 -4.43 3.80 -4.93
CA THR A 58 -3.71 3.90 -6.21
C THR A 58 -4.38 3.21 -7.38
N SER A 59 -5.39 2.36 -7.18
CA SER A 59 -6.03 1.64 -8.30
C SER A 59 -6.45 2.57 -9.44
N SER A 60 -6.13 2.22 -10.68
CA SER A 60 -6.66 2.93 -11.86
C SER A 60 -8.19 2.77 -11.97
N ASP A 61 -8.74 1.66 -11.48
CA ASP A 61 -10.19 1.42 -11.40
C ASP A 61 -10.81 2.24 -10.25
N ALA A 62 -11.68 3.18 -10.61
CA ALA A 62 -12.37 4.07 -9.67
C ALA A 62 -13.32 3.33 -8.72
N SER A 63 -13.86 2.18 -9.12
CA SER A 63 -14.76 1.37 -8.27
C SER A 63 -14.03 0.68 -7.11
N ILE A 64 -12.70 0.59 -7.19
CA ILE A 64 -11.84 0.04 -6.14
C ILE A 64 -11.35 1.13 -5.20
N ARG A 65 -11.25 2.37 -5.67
CA ARG A 65 -10.62 3.43 -4.88
C ARG A 65 -11.52 3.88 -3.73
N ASP A 66 -10.88 4.07 -2.58
CA ASP A 66 -11.48 4.67 -1.39
C ASP A 66 -10.37 5.39 -0.60
N GLY A 67 -10.17 6.66 -0.93
CA GLY A 67 -9.10 7.46 -0.34
C GLY A 67 -9.25 7.65 1.17
N ALA A 68 -10.49 7.77 1.67
CA ALA A 68 -10.74 7.95 3.09
C ALA A 68 -10.32 6.70 3.89
N ARG A 69 -10.79 5.51 3.47
CA ARG A 69 -10.36 4.23 4.07
C ARG A 69 -8.85 4.01 3.91
N ALA A 70 -8.27 4.39 2.77
CA ALA A 70 -6.83 4.28 2.57
C ALA A 70 -6.03 5.10 3.59
N VAL A 71 -6.45 6.33 3.89
CA VAL A 71 -5.82 7.18 4.92
C VAL A 71 -5.95 6.54 6.30
N GLU A 72 -7.14 6.02 6.65
CA GLU A 72 -7.36 5.36 7.94
C GLU A 72 -6.45 4.13 8.12
N PHE A 73 -6.42 3.24 7.13
CA PHE A 73 -5.57 2.04 7.18
C PHE A 73 -4.08 2.39 7.25
N ALA A 74 -3.61 3.34 6.43
CA ALA A 74 -2.21 3.73 6.41
C ALA A 74 -1.78 4.39 7.73
N ARG A 75 -2.60 5.29 8.29
CA ARG A 75 -2.33 5.90 9.61
C ARG A 75 -2.29 4.84 10.71
N LYS A 76 -3.25 3.91 10.73
CA LYS A 76 -3.28 2.86 11.76
C LYS A 76 -2.10 1.91 11.64
N ALA A 77 -1.64 1.61 10.43
CA ALA A 77 -0.45 0.80 10.21
C ALA A 77 0.82 1.45 10.77
N ILE A 78 1.01 2.75 10.54
CA ILE A 78 2.16 3.51 11.08
C ILE A 78 2.11 3.59 12.61
N GLU A 79 0.92 3.79 13.19
CA GLU A 79 0.72 3.80 14.65
C GLU A 79 1.11 2.44 15.26
N LEU A 80 0.69 1.33 14.64
CA LEU A 80 0.95 -0.02 15.15
C LEU A 80 2.39 -0.48 14.96
N SER A 81 3.05 -0.03 13.88
CA SER A 81 4.41 -0.47 13.60
C SER A 81 5.46 0.26 14.43
N ASN A 82 5.12 1.42 15.03
CA ASN A 82 6.08 2.39 15.56
C ASN A 82 7.25 2.66 14.59
N SER A 83 7.06 2.38 13.30
CA SER A 83 8.14 2.28 12.33
C SER A 83 8.10 3.48 11.40
N GLY A 84 9.26 4.12 11.24
CA GLY A 84 9.50 5.06 10.15
C GLY A 84 9.70 4.34 8.81
N ASP A 85 9.01 3.22 8.54
CA ASP A 85 9.20 2.48 7.27
C ASP A 85 8.80 3.40 6.10
N PRO A 86 9.73 3.74 5.19
CA PRO A 86 9.44 4.63 4.08
C PRO A 86 8.37 4.10 3.12
N LYS A 87 8.11 2.78 3.09
CA LYS A 87 7.00 2.19 2.32
C LYS A 87 5.63 2.58 2.89
N PHE A 88 5.54 2.71 4.21
CA PHE A 88 4.29 3.06 4.89
C PHE A 88 3.99 4.54 4.69
N LEU A 89 5.04 5.38 4.79
CA LEU A 89 4.96 6.81 4.47
C LEU A 89 4.57 7.03 3.01
N ARG A 90 5.16 6.26 2.07
CA ARG A 90 4.76 6.30 0.67
C ARG A 90 3.28 6.00 0.47
N THR A 91 2.76 4.99 1.16
CA THR A 91 1.35 4.59 1.07
C THR A 91 0.42 5.66 1.65
N LEU A 92 0.77 6.24 2.81
CA LEU A 92 0.02 7.34 3.39
C LEU A 92 0.02 8.58 2.49
N ALA A 93 1.16 8.90 1.86
CA ALA A 93 1.24 9.99 0.90
C ALA A 93 0.32 9.76 -0.32
N ALA A 94 0.29 8.53 -0.84
CA ALA A 94 -0.62 8.18 -1.93
C ALA A 94 -2.09 8.32 -1.52
N ALA A 95 -2.45 7.94 -0.30
CA ALA A 95 -3.81 8.09 0.24
C ALA A 95 -4.21 9.56 0.42
N TYR A 96 -3.29 10.43 0.86
CA TYR A 96 -3.54 11.87 0.88
C TYR A 96 -3.73 12.46 -0.51
N ALA A 97 -2.91 12.05 -1.48
CA ALA A 97 -3.06 12.50 -2.85
C ALA A 97 -4.41 12.06 -3.43
N GLU A 98 -4.88 10.85 -3.13
CA GLU A 98 -6.21 10.38 -3.56
C GLU A 98 -7.35 11.23 -3.01
N THR A 99 -7.20 11.76 -1.79
CA THR A 99 -8.20 12.64 -1.16
C THR A 99 -7.98 14.13 -1.49
N GLY A 100 -7.11 14.45 -2.45
CA GLY A 100 -6.80 15.82 -2.87
C GLY A 100 -5.90 16.60 -1.90
N GLN A 101 -5.41 15.98 -0.82
CA GLN A 101 -4.55 16.58 0.20
C GLN A 101 -3.08 16.61 -0.25
N PHE A 102 -2.80 17.18 -1.43
CA PHE A 102 -1.48 17.13 -2.08
C PHE A 102 -0.36 17.76 -1.25
N SER A 103 -0.63 18.83 -0.51
CA SER A 103 0.37 19.43 0.39
C SER A 103 0.83 18.45 1.47
N GLN A 104 -0.11 17.70 2.07
CA GLN A 104 0.23 16.66 3.05
C GLN A 104 0.92 15.47 2.40
N ALA A 105 0.48 15.06 1.20
CA ALA A 105 1.11 14.00 0.44
C ALA A 105 2.60 14.29 0.18
N ILE A 106 2.94 15.51 -0.25
CA ILE A 106 4.33 15.94 -0.49
C ILE A 106 5.16 15.90 0.80
N VAL A 107 4.62 16.41 1.92
CA VAL A 107 5.32 16.42 3.20
C VAL A 107 5.67 14.99 3.64
N VAL A 108 4.68 14.09 3.62
CA VAL A 108 4.88 12.70 4.04
C VAL A 108 5.79 11.93 3.07
N ALA A 109 5.64 12.14 1.75
CA ALA A 109 6.51 11.52 0.76
C ALA A 109 7.98 11.99 0.92
N ARG A 110 8.21 13.26 1.25
CA ARG A 110 9.57 13.77 1.54
C ARG A 110 10.17 13.13 2.78
N GLN A 111 9.39 12.91 3.84
CA GLN A 111 9.85 12.17 5.02
C GLN A 111 10.27 10.75 4.64
N GLY A 112 9.43 10.05 3.88
CA GLY A 112 9.76 8.72 3.35
C GLY A 112 11.03 8.74 2.49
N LEU A 113 11.21 9.78 1.66
CA LEU A 113 12.37 9.91 0.78
C LEU A 113 13.66 10.02 1.60
N VAL A 114 13.68 10.90 2.61
CA VAL A 114 14.85 11.07 3.49
C VAL A 114 15.23 9.75 4.15
N ILE A 115 14.23 9.02 4.69
CA ILE A 115 14.49 7.75 5.36
C ILE A 115 14.98 6.69 4.37
N ALA A 116 14.34 6.56 3.21
CA ALA A 116 14.75 5.62 2.17
C ALA A 116 16.19 5.87 1.71
N THR A 117 16.58 7.14 1.50
CA THR A 117 17.95 7.51 1.17
C THR A 117 18.93 7.17 2.29
N SER A 118 18.60 7.46 3.56
CA SER A 118 19.46 7.11 4.70
C SER A 118 19.66 5.60 4.88
N GLN A 119 18.67 4.80 4.46
CA GLN A 119 18.72 3.33 4.48
C GLN A 119 19.43 2.74 3.25
N GLY A 120 19.89 3.57 2.30
CA GLY A 120 20.47 3.12 1.04
C GLY A 120 19.44 2.48 0.07
N ASN A 121 18.14 2.63 0.35
CA ASN A 121 17.07 2.12 -0.52
C ASN A 121 16.80 3.12 -1.67
N PHE A 122 17.77 3.26 -2.56
CA PHE A 122 17.72 4.24 -3.66
C PHE A 122 16.59 3.98 -4.66
N GLY A 123 16.17 2.72 -4.82
CA GLY A 123 15.01 2.37 -5.66
C GLY A 123 13.71 2.98 -5.13
N LEU A 124 13.46 2.85 -3.82
CA LEU A 124 12.30 3.48 -3.18
C LEU A 124 12.42 5.00 -3.13
N ALA A 125 13.62 5.53 -2.89
CA ALA A 125 13.88 6.96 -2.95
C ALA A 125 13.51 7.55 -4.32
N ASN A 126 13.91 6.89 -5.41
CA ASN A 126 13.56 7.33 -6.77
C ASN A 126 12.05 7.27 -7.04
N LEU A 127 11.36 6.22 -6.57
CA LEU A 127 9.90 6.14 -6.64
C LEU A 127 9.25 7.33 -5.91
N LEU A 128 9.69 7.63 -4.69
CA LEU A 128 9.17 8.74 -3.90
C LEU A 128 9.44 10.11 -4.53
N GLN A 129 10.58 10.30 -5.19
CA GLN A 129 10.85 11.51 -5.96
C GLN A 129 9.86 11.67 -7.11
N GLY A 130 9.57 10.59 -7.84
CA GLY A 130 8.54 10.56 -8.88
C GLY A 130 7.14 10.86 -8.33
N ASP A 131 6.77 10.24 -7.21
CA ASP A 131 5.49 10.48 -6.55
C ASP A 131 5.36 11.97 -6.13
N ILE A 132 6.41 12.57 -5.56
CA ILE A 132 6.43 14.00 -5.20
C ILE A 132 6.24 14.89 -6.42
N ALA A 133 6.84 14.54 -7.56
CA ALA A 133 6.65 15.30 -8.80
C ALA A 133 5.19 15.27 -9.25
N LEU A 134 4.54 14.09 -9.24
CA LEU A 134 3.10 13.98 -9.53
C LEU A 134 2.25 14.82 -8.59
N TYR A 135 2.54 14.78 -7.28
CA TYR A 135 1.75 15.51 -6.28
C TYR A 135 1.87 17.03 -6.41
N ARG A 136 3.01 17.55 -6.89
CA ARG A 136 3.16 18.99 -7.19
C ARG A 136 2.25 19.45 -8.31
N GLU A 137 2.02 18.57 -9.28
CA GLU A 137 1.08 18.78 -10.39
C GLU A 137 -0.37 18.44 -10.02
N HIS A 138 -0.66 18.17 -8.74
CA HIS A 138 -1.99 17.77 -8.25
C HIS A 138 -2.51 16.48 -8.92
N VAL A 139 -1.58 15.58 -9.28
CA VAL A 139 -1.89 14.29 -9.90
C VAL A 139 -1.69 13.18 -8.86
N PRO A 140 -2.72 12.38 -8.52
CA PRO A 140 -2.56 11.21 -7.66
C PRO A 140 -1.94 10.04 -8.45
N ILE A 141 -1.37 9.08 -7.73
CA ILE A 141 -0.88 7.84 -8.35
C ILE A 141 -2.08 7.05 -8.90
N ARG A 142 -1.93 6.56 -10.14
CA ARG A 142 -2.86 5.62 -10.78
C ARG A 142 -2.07 4.40 -11.24
N LYS A 143 -2.01 3.40 -10.38
CA LYS A 143 -1.36 2.13 -10.64
C LYS A 143 -2.28 1.24 -11.48
N MET A 144 -1.83 0.96 -12.69
CA MET A 144 -2.41 -0.08 -13.54
C MET A 144 -1.83 -1.44 -13.14
N TYR A 145 -2.71 -2.43 -13.00
CA TYR A 145 -2.37 -3.82 -12.80
C TYR A 145 -2.74 -4.58 -14.08
N PRO A 146 -1.85 -5.42 -14.63
CA PRO A 146 -2.17 -6.19 -15.82
C PRO A 146 -3.38 -7.08 -15.53
N VAL A 147 -4.38 -7.03 -16.41
CA VAL A 147 -5.53 -7.93 -16.37
C VAL A 147 -5.11 -9.18 -17.11
N ASN A 148 -5.15 -10.33 -16.44
CA ASN A 148 -4.94 -11.63 -17.08
C ASN A 148 -5.99 -11.93 -18.15
#